data_AF-A0AAD6IRG0-F1
#
_entry.id   AF-A0AAD6IRG0-F1
#
_cell.length_a   1.000
_cell.length_b   1.000
_cell.length_c   1.000
_cell.angle_alpha   90.00
_cell.angle_beta   90.00
_cell.angle_gamma   90.00
#
_symmetry.space_group_name_H-M   'P 1'
#
loop_
_entity.id
_entity.type
_entity.pdbx_description
1 polymer ?
#
loop_
_entity_poly.entity_id
_entity_poly.type
_entity_poly.pdbx_seq_one_letter_code
_entity_poly.pdbx_strand_id
1 'polypeptide(L)'
;MNTHTPMAAPSAHNAMTPGNLATFPFSPAVSQALAGSSPHPNLKKSPHSAALAPSLSSSGLQFGSPASSTTGTKYLHSLNSLLGGEGAGGGGEDKERSKLKRVLKILKERPGKISEEGIKRVARRAGMQYHTDTSAVVKGAHTLIISGIIVVVDIDFKDGAVTRVALSFAETSGPSAEFSDRAARILEKTLKPDGYSVTSSLAPFADNLERFARSDRLSHLPSLNCFSAVTGLYVSMRKIWEKEVARMGEVEAMCKGMGRPGMHLRGKVGFCIDYWKERRLISGDVGKGKGRGEDESGRFWRVVVDVDELPSEGYITPVRNSEDWVSDNVLKAADALFGHDAYEVDWIEPPLNNYEPATKPEVLTRLNNTRFIAKLDPPVVIGLQDEVEILGVAGASTMSQVMPEPLETVLCPKMKGAKEPLTHSRTVYIGQDEGAEHTYNLNTLRPAYGRVLEEIPFSHPRQLALIFQILRKYACFNTVFHTAFPEDTPPQPPSSTQQQQQTPLQQQQPSQKEDKLALDAFLADDAPLKVVPVDISMNALPLGLSLLFPHSAENISQVEVHILNNAELQILAVTGGVAADADAVKKVVEVAEDVGILVEWVRRRMKVGAEAAGDGMVE
;
A
#
# COMPACT_ATOMS: atom_id res chain seq x y z
N MET A 1 -10.44 -83.72 19.81
CA MET A 1 -11.85 -84.17 19.90
C MET A 1 -12.60 -83.63 18.69
N ASN A 2 -13.39 -84.50 18.06
CA ASN A 2 -14.53 -84.32 17.13
C ASN A 2 -14.84 -82.88 16.69
N THR A 3 -14.60 -82.44 15.44
CA THR A 3 -15.32 -82.71 14.16
C THR A 3 -16.71 -82.05 14.01
N HIS A 4 -16.85 -81.09 13.09
CA HIS A 4 -17.61 -81.28 11.82
C HIS A 4 -17.53 -80.08 10.85
N THR A 5 -17.77 -80.37 9.57
CA THR A 5 -17.76 -79.53 8.34
C THR A 5 -18.66 -80.22 7.30
N PRO A 6 -18.96 -79.68 6.08
CA PRO A 6 -18.98 -78.30 5.55
C PRO A 6 -20.29 -78.03 4.69
N MET A 7 -20.16 -77.23 3.60
CA MET A 7 -21.01 -77.08 2.39
C MET A 7 -22.01 -75.89 2.35
N ALA A 8 -22.22 -75.19 1.21
CA ALA A 8 -21.49 -75.13 -0.07
C ALA A 8 -21.81 -73.83 -0.87
N ALA A 9 -21.00 -73.53 -1.90
CA ALA A 9 -21.27 -72.51 -2.94
C ALA A 9 -21.80 -73.18 -4.24
N PRO A 10 -22.12 -72.44 -5.35
CA PRO A 10 -21.03 -72.10 -6.30
C PRO A 10 -21.23 -70.86 -7.24
N SER A 11 -20.10 -70.39 -7.82
CA SER A 11 -19.92 -69.86 -9.21
C SER A 11 -20.65 -68.59 -9.73
N ALA A 12 -20.12 -67.78 -10.67
CA ALA A 12 -18.75 -67.57 -11.21
C ALA A 12 -18.70 -66.40 -12.25
N HIS A 13 -17.47 -66.07 -12.70
CA HIS A 13 -17.04 -65.39 -13.95
C HIS A 13 -16.72 -63.87 -14.00
N ASN A 14 -15.62 -63.60 -14.74
CA ASN A 14 -15.08 -62.35 -15.32
C ASN A 14 -14.79 -61.20 -14.33
N ALA A 15 -13.56 -60.74 -14.06
CA ALA A 15 -12.22 -60.81 -14.70
C ALA A 15 -12.04 -59.97 -15.99
N MET A 16 -11.27 -58.86 -15.91
CA MET A 16 -10.15 -58.51 -16.80
C MET A 16 -9.45 -57.16 -16.44
N THR A 17 -8.12 -57.19 -16.42
CA THR A 17 -7.13 -56.09 -16.63
C THR A 17 -6.13 -56.60 -17.68
N PRO A 18 -5.24 -55.80 -18.34
CA PRO A 18 -4.85 -54.39 -18.11
C PRO A 18 -5.25 -53.50 -19.33
N GLY A 19 -4.56 -52.47 -19.82
CA GLY A 19 -3.23 -51.87 -19.52
C GLY A 19 -2.77 -50.84 -20.56
N ASN A 20 -1.50 -50.39 -20.43
CA ASN A 20 -0.73 -49.51 -21.35
C ASN A 20 -1.21 -48.05 -21.53
N LEU A 21 -0.38 -47.08 -21.98
CA LEU A 21 1.02 -46.72 -21.67
C LEU A 21 1.39 -45.42 -22.45
N ALA A 22 1.97 -44.41 -21.77
CA ALA A 22 2.62 -43.19 -22.35
C ALA A 22 1.72 -42.29 -23.26
N THR A 23 2.03 -41.04 -23.64
CA THR A 23 3.29 -40.26 -23.67
C THR A 23 2.99 -38.74 -23.55
N PHE A 24 3.97 -37.90 -23.17
CA PHE A 24 3.90 -36.43 -23.32
C PHE A 24 3.94 -36.00 -24.81
N PRO A 25 3.60 -34.73 -25.12
CA PRO A 25 4.65 -33.83 -25.63
C PRO A 25 4.59 -32.36 -25.14
N PHE A 26 5.69 -31.63 -25.35
CA PHE A 26 5.86 -30.19 -25.09
C PHE A 26 5.85 -29.36 -26.40
N SER A 27 5.11 -28.24 -26.43
CA SER A 27 5.42 -26.99 -27.18
C SER A 27 5.61 -27.10 -28.73
N PRO A 28 6.03 -26.06 -29.51
CA PRO A 28 6.15 -24.61 -29.27
C PRO A 28 5.48 -23.72 -30.37
N ALA A 29 5.94 -22.46 -30.50
CA ALA A 29 5.66 -21.42 -31.53
C ALA A 29 4.31 -20.67 -31.43
N VAL A 30 4.19 -19.34 -31.56
CA VAL A 30 4.95 -18.22 -32.18
C VAL A 30 4.63 -17.91 -33.66
N SER A 31 4.15 -16.68 -33.88
CA SER A 31 4.07 -15.90 -35.14
C SER A 31 3.25 -16.41 -36.32
N GLN A 32 2.10 -15.75 -36.55
CA GLN A 32 1.70 -15.32 -37.91
C GLN A 32 0.91 -14.01 -37.86
N ALA A 33 1.01 -13.20 -38.91
CA ALA A 33 0.35 -11.91 -39.06
C ALA A 33 -0.21 -11.74 -40.49
N LEU A 34 -1.07 -10.74 -40.69
CA LEU A 34 -1.70 -10.34 -41.97
C LEU A 34 -2.63 -11.37 -42.65
N ALA A 35 -3.92 -11.33 -42.28
CA ALA A 35 -5.06 -11.26 -43.21
C ALA A 35 -6.36 -11.00 -42.40
N GLY A 36 -7.35 -10.25 -42.87
CA GLY A 36 -7.46 -9.56 -44.15
C GLY A 36 -8.91 -9.42 -44.61
N SER A 37 -9.76 -8.70 -43.87
CA SER A 37 -11.15 -8.42 -44.26
C SER A 37 -11.49 -6.94 -44.13
N SER A 38 -12.06 -6.38 -45.19
CA SER A 38 -12.31 -4.94 -45.35
C SER A 38 -13.62 -4.74 -46.17
N PRO A 39 -14.12 -3.51 -46.45
CA PRO A 39 -15.45 -3.14 -45.99
C PRO A 39 -16.50 -2.94 -47.10
N HIS A 40 -17.77 -2.74 -46.72
CA HIS A 40 -18.79 -2.14 -47.59
C HIS A 40 -19.70 -1.13 -46.85
N PRO A 41 -20.38 -0.19 -47.55
CA PRO A 41 -20.62 1.16 -47.04
C PRO A 41 -22.09 1.65 -47.21
N ASN A 42 -22.31 2.99 -47.22
CA ASN A 42 -23.57 3.71 -47.52
C ASN A 42 -24.63 3.65 -46.37
N LEU A 43 -25.56 4.60 -46.10
CA LEU A 43 -25.91 5.99 -46.54
C LEU A 43 -26.96 6.53 -45.49
N LYS A 44 -27.30 7.81 -45.23
CA LYS A 44 -27.09 9.18 -45.78
C LYS A 44 -27.01 10.24 -44.64
N LYS A 45 -26.21 11.30 -44.85
CA LYS A 45 -26.42 12.75 -44.55
C LYS A 45 -27.50 13.22 -43.51
N SER A 46 -27.05 13.85 -42.41
CA SER A 46 -27.20 15.28 -41.96
C SER A 46 -28.39 16.17 -42.44
N PRO A 47 -28.75 17.31 -41.79
CA PRO A 47 -28.38 17.88 -40.46
C PRO A 47 -29.56 18.51 -39.64
N HIS A 48 -29.24 19.27 -38.59
CA HIS A 48 -29.99 20.29 -37.82
C HIS A 48 -31.49 20.60 -38.10
N SER A 49 -32.23 20.79 -37.01
CA SER A 49 -33.35 21.74 -36.92
C SER A 49 -33.46 22.30 -35.49
N ALA A 50 -34.04 23.50 -35.34
CA ALA A 50 -34.19 24.22 -34.08
C ALA A 50 -35.67 24.52 -33.78
N ALA A 51 -35.95 25.05 -32.58
CA ALA A 51 -37.29 25.28 -32.01
C ALA A 51 -38.04 23.96 -31.66
N LEU A 52 -38.95 23.91 -30.69
CA LEU A 52 -39.74 24.97 -30.03
C LEU A 52 -39.71 24.83 -28.50
N ALA A 53 -39.92 25.94 -27.79
CA ALA A 53 -40.21 25.95 -26.35
C ALA A 53 -41.72 26.05 -26.09
N PRO A 54 -42.28 25.31 -25.11
CA PRO A 54 -43.54 25.65 -24.46
C PRO A 54 -43.28 26.48 -23.20
N SER A 55 -43.76 27.71 -23.18
CA SER A 55 -43.83 28.51 -21.95
C SER A 55 -44.98 28.02 -21.07
N LEU A 56 -44.69 27.68 -19.81
CA LEU A 56 -45.72 27.58 -18.76
C LEU A 56 -45.31 28.43 -17.56
N SER A 57 -45.95 29.59 -17.45
CA SER A 57 -45.86 30.48 -16.30
C SER A 57 -46.83 30.05 -15.20
N SER A 58 -46.35 29.89 -13.97
CA SER A 58 -47.22 29.87 -12.78
C SER A 58 -46.64 30.76 -11.67
N SER A 59 -47.54 31.57 -11.12
CA SER A 59 -47.31 32.66 -10.18
C SER A 59 -46.46 32.27 -8.96
N GLY A 60 -45.53 33.14 -8.57
CA GLY A 60 -44.78 33.00 -7.32
C GLY A 60 -45.53 33.56 -6.11
N LEU A 61 -45.02 33.23 -4.91
CA LEU A 61 -45.28 33.95 -3.67
C LEU A 61 -43.94 34.32 -3.04
N GLN A 62 -43.67 35.63 -2.93
CA GLN A 62 -42.58 36.14 -2.09
C GLN A 62 -43.09 36.33 -0.66
N PHE A 63 -42.27 35.98 0.32
CA PHE A 63 -42.39 36.49 1.69
C PHE A 63 -41.01 36.96 2.15
N GLY A 64 -40.94 38.10 2.83
CA GLY A 64 -39.69 38.82 3.10
C GLY A 64 -39.05 38.51 4.46
N SER A 65 -37.71 38.45 4.45
CA SER A 65 -36.75 39.22 5.30
C SER A 65 -37.22 39.83 6.64
N PRO A 66 -36.36 39.89 7.68
CA PRO A 66 -34.98 40.39 7.51
C PRO A 66 -33.82 39.77 8.34
N ALA A 67 -32.64 39.89 7.72
CA ALA A 67 -31.28 40.12 8.26
C ALA A 67 -30.88 39.73 9.71
N SER A 68 -29.80 38.94 9.82
CA SER A 68 -28.71 39.20 10.79
C SER A 68 -27.36 38.57 10.38
N SER A 69 -26.25 39.27 10.64
CA SER A 69 -24.83 38.85 10.54
C SER A 69 -24.31 38.29 9.19
N THR A 70 -23.45 39.05 8.52
CA THR A 70 -22.83 38.69 7.21
C THR A 70 -21.50 37.93 7.31
N THR A 71 -21.08 37.50 8.51
CA THR A 71 -19.74 36.93 8.76
C THR A 71 -19.65 35.42 8.51
N GLY A 72 -20.75 34.67 8.61
CA GLY A 72 -20.75 33.19 8.51
C GLY A 72 -20.80 32.61 7.09
N THR A 73 -21.24 33.39 6.10
CA THR A 73 -21.62 32.86 4.77
C THR A 73 -20.45 32.37 3.92
N LYS A 74 -19.24 32.90 4.12
CA LYS A 74 -18.05 32.53 3.33
C LYS A 74 -17.64 31.06 3.49
N TYR A 75 -17.81 30.48 4.68
CA TYR A 75 -17.52 29.06 4.92
C TYR A 75 -18.59 28.14 4.29
N LEU A 76 -19.87 28.52 4.37
CA LEU A 76 -20.95 27.74 3.77
C LEU A 76 -20.89 27.76 2.24
N HIS A 77 -20.52 28.88 1.61
CA HIS A 77 -20.38 28.95 0.15
C HIS A 77 -19.24 28.05 -0.37
N SER A 78 -18.14 27.92 0.38
CA SER A 78 -17.04 27.02 0.05
C SER A 78 -17.43 25.54 0.14
N LEU A 79 -18.36 25.18 1.04
CA LEU A 79 -18.92 23.83 1.10
C LEU A 79 -19.91 23.60 -0.05
N ASN A 80 -20.76 24.57 -0.36
CA ASN A 80 -21.74 24.44 -1.43
C ASN A 80 -21.08 24.33 -2.82
N SER A 81 -19.89 24.93 -3.02
CA SER A 81 -19.09 24.74 -4.24
C SER A 81 -18.36 23.39 -4.32
N LEU A 82 -18.32 22.62 -3.23
CA LEU A 82 -17.80 21.24 -3.17
C LEU A 82 -18.91 20.18 -3.18
N LEU A 83 -20.18 20.59 -3.03
CA LEU A 83 -21.38 19.76 -3.10
C LEU A 83 -22.16 20.09 -4.38
N GLY A 84 -21.75 19.51 -5.51
CA GLY A 84 -22.46 19.66 -6.77
C GLY A 84 -23.92 19.18 -6.69
N GLY A 85 -24.86 20.10 -6.91
CA GLY A 85 -26.20 19.78 -7.42
C GLY A 85 -26.20 19.77 -8.96
N GLU A 86 -27.18 19.20 -9.65
CA GLU A 86 -28.37 18.50 -9.16
C GLU A 86 -28.59 17.19 -9.95
N GLY A 87 -29.42 16.30 -9.41
CA GLY A 87 -29.69 14.99 -10.03
C GLY A 87 -30.69 14.19 -9.21
N ALA A 88 -31.97 14.47 -9.41
CA ALA A 88 -33.06 13.84 -8.68
C ALA A 88 -33.28 12.38 -9.13
N GLY A 89 -33.40 11.48 -8.15
CA GLY A 89 -33.59 10.04 -8.35
C GLY A 89 -33.42 9.32 -7.01
N GLY A 90 -34.26 8.30 -6.76
CA GLY A 90 -34.34 7.61 -5.47
C GLY A 90 -32.98 7.08 -4.99
N GLY A 91 -32.61 7.44 -3.76
CA GLY A 91 -31.29 7.12 -3.18
C GLY A 91 -30.77 8.22 -2.24
N GLY A 92 -31.66 8.83 -1.45
CA GLY A 92 -31.30 9.91 -0.53
C GLY A 92 -30.45 9.42 0.64
N GLU A 93 -30.91 8.39 1.35
CA GLU A 93 -30.28 7.90 2.58
C GLU A 93 -28.83 7.47 2.40
N ASP A 94 -28.49 6.71 1.36
CA ASP A 94 -27.10 6.26 1.19
C ASP A 94 -26.18 7.36 0.68
N LYS A 95 -26.69 8.33 -0.09
CA LYS A 95 -25.95 9.56 -0.40
C LYS A 95 -25.72 10.38 0.87
N GLU A 96 -26.66 10.42 1.80
CA GLU A 96 -26.54 11.12 3.09
C GLU A 96 -25.62 10.39 4.08
N ARG A 97 -25.73 9.07 4.22
CA ARG A 97 -24.80 8.20 4.97
C ARG A 97 -23.39 8.32 4.42
N SER A 98 -23.21 8.39 3.10
CA SER A 98 -21.90 8.59 2.45
C SER A 98 -21.32 9.99 2.75
N LYS A 99 -22.15 11.05 2.67
CA LYS A 99 -21.77 12.40 3.13
C LYS A 99 -21.36 12.41 4.60
N LEU A 100 -22.14 11.75 5.48
CA LEU A 100 -21.86 11.66 6.91
C LEU A 100 -20.56 10.87 7.19
N LYS A 101 -20.32 9.75 6.51
CA LYS A 101 -19.05 9.01 6.54
C LYS A 101 -17.86 9.89 6.12
N ARG A 102 -18.02 10.72 5.08
CA ARG A 102 -16.98 11.68 4.63
C ARG A 102 -16.72 12.76 5.67
N VAL A 103 -17.76 13.36 6.26
CA VAL A 103 -17.63 14.33 7.36
C VAL A 103 -16.97 13.69 8.58
N LEU A 104 -17.27 12.41 8.88
CA LEU A 104 -16.61 11.65 9.93
C LEU A 104 -15.11 11.42 9.65
N LYS A 105 -14.70 11.10 8.41
CA LYS A 105 -13.25 10.98 8.05
C LYS A 105 -12.52 12.32 8.30
N ILE A 106 -13.08 13.44 7.82
CA ILE A 106 -12.55 14.80 8.04
C ILE A 106 -12.49 15.20 9.53
N LEU A 107 -13.49 14.81 10.33
CA LEU A 107 -13.50 15.07 11.78
C LEU A 107 -12.58 14.13 12.57
N LYS A 108 -12.19 12.98 12.02
CA LYS A 108 -11.15 12.09 12.57
C LYS A 108 -9.74 12.60 12.30
N GLU A 109 -9.47 13.17 11.14
CA GLU A 109 -8.18 13.79 10.76
C GLU A 109 -7.72 14.89 11.75
N ARG A 110 -8.63 15.48 12.53
CA ARG A 110 -8.32 16.54 13.52
C ARG A 110 -8.94 16.25 14.90
N PRO A 111 -8.36 15.32 15.71
CA PRO A 111 -8.90 15.00 17.03
C PRO A 111 -8.61 16.09 18.08
N GLY A 112 -7.54 16.87 17.89
CA GLY A 112 -7.19 18.02 18.74
C GLY A 112 -5.73 18.00 19.19
N LYS A 113 -5.40 18.90 20.13
CA LYS A 113 -4.10 18.93 20.82
C LYS A 113 -4.12 18.03 22.06
N ILE A 114 -2.95 17.52 22.44
CA ILE A 114 -2.78 16.78 23.69
C ILE A 114 -3.22 17.66 24.87
N SER A 115 -4.23 17.19 25.59
CA SER A 115 -4.88 17.86 26.74
C SER A 115 -5.86 16.86 27.37
N GLU A 116 -6.14 16.98 28.67
CA GLU A 116 -7.05 16.07 29.38
C GLU A 116 -8.47 16.05 28.76
N GLU A 117 -9.04 17.22 28.48
CA GLU A 117 -10.33 17.34 27.79
C GLU A 117 -10.28 16.89 26.31
N GLY A 118 -9.10 16.89 25.69
CA GLY A 118 -8.87 16.23 24.40
C GLY A 118 -8.95 14.71 24.52
N ILE A 119 -8.30 14.14 25.53
CA ILE A 119 -8.26 12.69 25.81
C ILE A 119 -9.67 12.18 26.16
N LYS A 120 -10.41 12.85 27.06
CA LYS A 120 -11.81 12.54 27.39
C LYS A 120 -12.73 12.59 26.15
N ARG A 121 -12.51 13.55 25.25
CA ARG A 121 -13.25 13.68 23.98
C ARG A 121 -12.94 12.55 23.01
N VAL A 122 -11.68 12.09 22.95
CA VAL A 122 -11.25 10.95 22.13
C VAL A 122 -11.82 9.64 22.69
N ALA A 123 -11.77 9.41 24.00
CA ALA A 123 -12.41 8.26 24.66
C ALA A 123 -13.91 8.18 24.35
N ARG A 124 -14.64 9.28 24.56
CA ARG A 124 -16.08 9.38 24.26
C ARG A 124 -16.38 9.18 22.76
N ARG A 125 -15.52 9.64 21.86
CA ARG A 125 -15.63 9.43 20.40
C ARG A 125 -15.42 7.95 20.03
N ALA A 126 -14.50 7.27 20.69
CA ALA A 126 -14.23 5.84 20.48
C ALA A 126 -15.36 4.94 21.04
N GLY A 127 -16.23 5.47 21.91
CA GLY A 127 -17.30 4.75 22.58
C GLY A 127 -16.95 4.21 23.97
N MET A 128 -15.74 4.51 24.47
CA MET A 128 -15.29 4.12 25.81
C MET A 128 -15.83 5.06 26.89
N GLN A 129 -16.04 4.50 28.08
CA GLN A 129 -16.37 5.28 29.28
C GLN A 129 -15.09 5.90 29.85
N TYR A 130 -15.22 6.94 30.68
CA TYR A 130 -14.09 7.46 31.45
C TYR A 130 -14.54 7.94 32.83
N HIS A 131 -13.63 7.83 33.80
CA HIS A 131 -13.78 8.33 35.16
C HIS A 131 -12.52 9.10 35.55
N THR A 132 -12.66 10.17 36.34
CA THR A 132 -11.51 10.93 36.85
C THR A 132 -11.43 10.71 38.34
N ASP A 133 -10.57 9.78 38.76
CA ASP A 133 -10.31 9.58 40.19
C ASP A 133 -9.40 10.70 40.69
N THR A 134 -9.84 11.34 41.77
CA THR A 134 -9.13 12.45 42.44
C THR A 134 -8.61 12.02 43.83
N SER A 135 -8.49 10.71 44.08
CA SER A 135 -7.97 10.09 45.32
C SER A 135 -6.44 10.29 45.54
N ALA A 136 -5.90 11.42 45.09
CA ALA A 136 -4.50 11.78 45.31
C ALA A 136 -4.32 12.54 46.63
N VAL A 137 -3.58 11.94 47.56
CA VAL A 137 -3.07 12.60 48.78
C VAL A 137 -2.11 13.76 48.42
N VAL A 138 -1.60 13.79 47.18
CA VAL A 138 -0.72 14.83 46.63
C VAL A 138 -1.53 15.84 45.81
N LYS A 139 -1.56 17.09 46.29
CA LYS A 139 -2.21 18.23 45.60
C LYS A 139 -1.66 18.40 44.17
N GLY A 140 -2.55 18.38 43.18
CA GLY A 140 -2.20 18.59 41.77
C GLY A 140 -1.94 17.32 40.97
N ALA A 141 -2.18 16.13 41.55
CA ALA A 141 -2.21 14.86 40.82
C ALA A 141 -3.63 14.27 40.79
N HIS A 142 -3.95 13.50 39.75
CA HIS A 142 -5.20 12.75 39.58
C HIS A 142 -5.05 11.71 38.47
N THR A 143 -5.93 10.71 38.40
CA THR A 143 -5.87 9.65 37.39
C THR A 143 -7.15 9.66 36.53
N LEU A 144 -6.98 9.75 35.21
CA LEU A 144 -8.05 9.57 34.25
C LEU A 144 -8.08 8.10 33.82
N ILE A 145 -9.09 7.39 34.30
CA ILE A 145 -9.38 6.01 33.95
C ILE A 145 -10.26 6.02 32.69
N ILE A 146 -9.90 5.25 31.67
CA ILE A 146 -10.71 5.02 30.45
C ILE A 146 -11.02 3.53 30.39
N SER A 147 -12.30 3.18 30.23
CA SER A 147 -12.76 1.78 30.34
C SER A 147 -13.66 1.37 29.18
N GLY A 148 -13.37 0.19 28.62
CA GLY A 148 -14.26 -0.62 27.80
C GLY A 148 -14.89 -1.76 28.63
N ILE A 149 -15.22 -2.86 27.95
CA ILE A 149 -15.70 -4.12 28.53
C ILE A 149 -14.51 -4.94 29.08
N ILE A 150 -13.41 -4.96 28.32
CA ILE A 150 -12.19 -5.73 28.59
C ILE A 150 -11.03 -4.78 28.91
N VAL A 151 -10.87 -3.71 28.13
CA VAL A 151 -9.71 -2.82 28.23
C VAL A 151 -9.90 -1.73 29.28
N VAL A 152 -8.91 -1.55 30.16
CA VAL A 152 -8.81 -0.38 31.04
C VAL A 152 -7.47 0.31 30.84
N VAL A 153 -7.50 1.63 30.63
CA VAL A 153 -6.33 2.51 30.46
C VAL A 153 -6.32 3.54 31.58
N ASP A 154 -5.29 3.52 32.42
CA ASP A 154 -5.13 4.50 33.51
C ASP A 154 -4.07 5.53 33.10
N ILE A 155 -4.45 6.81 33.07
CA ILE A 155 -3.58 7.92 32.70
C ILE A 155 -3.40 8.82 33.92
N ASP A 156 -2.24 8.73 34.57
CA ASP A 156 -1.89 9.62 35.68
C ASP A 156 -1.51 11.00 35.15
N PHE A 157 -2.03 12.03 35.80
CA PHE A 157 -1.63 13.42 35.61
C PHE A 157 -0.95 13.97 36.86
N LYS A 158 0.00 14.89 36.65
CA LYS A 158 0.54 15.77 37.67
C LYS A 158 0.79 17.15 37.07
N ASP A 159 0.34 18.20 37.74
CA ASP A 159 0.51 19.60 37.32
C ASP A 159 0.00 19.87 35.87
N GLY A 160 -0.99 19.08 35.42
CA GLY A 160 -1.56 19.12 34.08
C GLY A 160 -0.80 18.33 32.99
N ALA A 161 0.38 17.76 33.32
CA ALA A 161 1.14 16.89 32.43
C ALA A 161 0.84 15.41 32.72
N VAL A 162 0.84 14.56 31.69
CA VAL A 162 0.76 13.09 31.86
C VAL A 162 2.05 12.59 32.50
N THR A 163 1.96 11.78 33.56
CA THR A 163 3.13 11.22 34.27
C THR A 163 3.34 9.74 34.02
N ARG A 164 2.28 8.94 33.87
CA ARG A 164 2.33 7.50 33.57
C ARG A 164 1.10 7.12 32.74
N VAL A 165 1.24 6.17 31.83
CA VAL A 165 0.09 5.39 31.32
C VAL A 165 0.24 3.93 31.75
N ALA A 166 -0.82 3.34 32.28
CA ALA A 166 -0.93 1.89 32.49
C ALA A 166 -2.08 1.32 31.64
N LEU A 167 -2.01 0.03 31.33
CA LEU A 167 -3.01 -0.70 30.56
C LEU A 167 -3.26 -2.03 31.25
N SER A 168 -4.52 -2.44 31.35
CA SER A 168 -4.90 -3.77 31.80
C SER A 168 -6.03 -4.34 30.94
N PHE A 169 -6.15 -5.67 30.95
CA PHE A 169 -7.22 -6.41 30.30
C PHE A 169 -7.96 -7.25 31.35
N ALA A 170 -9.23 -6.94 31.58
CA ALA A 170 -10.10 -7.76 32.42
C ALA A 170 -10.33 -9.13 31.78
N GLU A 171 -10.43 -10.18 32.61
CA GLU A 171 -10.79 -11.56 32.22
C GLU A 171 -9.97 -12.18 31.07
N THR A 172 -8.80 -11.59 30.73
CA THR A 172 -7.96 -11.98 29.60
C THR A 172 -6.57 -12.37 30.10
N SER A 173 -6.40 -13.65 30.44
CA SER A 173 -5.10 -14.25 30.73
C SER A 173 -4.33 -14.60 29.43
N GLY A 174 -3.06 -14.99 29.57
CA GLY A 174 -2.20 -15.34 28.43
C GLY A 174 -1.49 -14.13 27.80
N PRO A 175 -0.93 -14.27 26.57
CA PRO A 175 0.07 -13.34 26.08
C PRO A 175 -0.45 -11.90 25.83
N SER A 176 -1.77 -11.72 25.67
CA SER A 176 -2.40 -10.40 25.60
C SER A 176 -2.10 -9.54 26.85
N ALA A 177 -2.05 -10.16 28.03
CA ALA A 177 -1.67 -9.50 29.27
C ALA A 177 -0.15 -9.22 29.34
N GLU A 178 0.68 -10.15 28.86
CA GLU A 178 2.15 -10.00 28.83
C GLU A 178 2.61 -8.79 27.99
N PHE A 179 1.88 -8.47 26.93
CA PHE A 179 2.20 -7.33 26.06
C PHE A 179 1.63 -5.98 26.53
N SER A 180 0.85 -5.94 27.61
CA SER A 180 0.19 -4.73 28.13
C SER A 180 1.17 -3.58 28.40
N ASP A 181 2.29 -3.86 29.10
CA ASP A 181 3.37 -2.90 29.38
C ASP A 181 4.00 -2.29 28.13
N ARG A 182 4.05 -3.03 27.01
CA ARG A 182 4.58 -2.50 25.74
C ARG A 182 3.56 -1.57 25.08
N ALA A 183 2.28 -1.95 25.12
CA ALA A 183 1.20 -1.13 24.60
C ALA A 183 1.02 0.18 25.40
N ALA A 184 1.09 0.09 26.74
CA ALA A 184 1.07 1.24 27.64
C ALA A 184 2.21 2.24 27.33
N ARG A 185 3.43 1.74 27.10
CA ARG A 185 4.58 2.57 26.68
C ARG A 185 4.37 3.25 25.32
N ILE A 186 3.67 2.63 24.36
CA ILE A 186 3.27 3.31 23.13
C ILE A 186 2.28 4.44 23.43
N LEU A 187 1.21 4.18 24.19
CA LEU A 187 0.24 5.21 24.56
C LEU A 187 0.93 6.39 25.29
N GLU A 188 1.83 6.09 26.22
CA GLU A 188 2.62 7.10 26.92
C GLU A 188 3.49 7.93 25.96
N LYS A 189 4.24 7.31 25.03
CA LYS A 189 5.01 8.04 24.02
C LYS A 189 4.13 8.89 23.07
N THR A 190 2.89 8.46 22.81
CA THR A 190 1.93 9.30 22.04
C THR A 190 1.35 10.48 22.82
N LEU A 191 1.38 10.45 24.15
CA LEU A 191 0.96 11.56 25.02
C LEU A 191 2.12 12.44 25.51
N LYS A 192 3.34 11.89 25.56
CA LYS A 192 4.62 12.55 25.83
C LYS A 192 5.51 12.51 24.58
N PRO A 193 5.23 13.31 23.53
CA PRO A 193 6.16 13.45 22.42
C PRO A 193 7.50 14.05 22.88
N ASP A 194 8.59 13.68 22.21
CA ASP A 194 9.97 14.09 22.53
C ASP A 194 10.23 15.59 22.23
N GLY A 195 9.60 16.47 23.00
CA GLY A 195 9.72 17.92 22.91
C GLY A 195 8.39 18.65 23.19
N TYR A 196 8.44 19.73 23.97
CA TYR A 196 7.28 20.57 24.31
C TYR A 196 6.81 21.45 23.14
N SER A 197 6.31 20.83 22.07
CA SER A 197 5.66 21.57 21.00
C SER A 197 4.23 21.96 21.34
N VAL A 198 3.90 23.24 21.16
CA VAL A 198 2.53 23.78 21.24
C VAL A 198 1.65 23.25 20.08
N THR A 199 2.21 22.49 19.13
CA THR A 199 1.48 21.87 18.00
C THR A 199 1.16 20.39 18.18
N SER A 200 1.59 19.74 19.27
CA SER A 200 1.48 18.28 19.46
C SER A 200 0.05 17.74 19.29
N SER A 201 -0.11 16.84 18.31
CA SER A 201 -1.38 16.26 17.88
C SER A 201 -1.77 15.03 18.70
N LEU A 202 -3.05 14.92 19.05
CA LEU A 202 -3.61 13.76 19.74
C LEU A 202 -3.90 12.57 18.80
N ALA A 203 -3.64 12.69 17.49
CA ALA A 203 -3.97 11.66 16.50
C ALA A 203 -3.31 10.29 16.73
N PRO A 204 -2.01 10.17 17.05
CA PRO A 204 -1.39 8.86 17.30
C PRO A 204 -2.00 8.13 18.51
N PHE A 205 -2.43 8.87 19.54
CA PHE A 205 -3.17 8.31 20.66
C PHE A 205 -4.59 7.88 20.26
N ALA A 206 -5.30 8.72 19.50
CA ALA A 206 -6.65 8.45 19.03
C ALA A 206 -6.73 7.21 18.13
N ASP A 207 -5.78 7.03 17.19
CA ASP A 207 -5.65 5.83 16.37
C ASP A 207 -5.55 4.55 17.22
N ASN A 208 -4.71 4.59 18.25
CA ASN A 208 -4.45 3.44 19.11
C ASN A 208 -5.63 3.15 20.05
N LEU A 209 -6.30 4.18 20.57
CA LEU A 209 -7.52 4.00 21.39
C LEU A 209 -8.72 3.53 20.55
N GLU A 210 -8.88 4.02 19.31
CA GLU A 210 -9.91 3.51 18.38
C GLU A 210 -9.66 2.07 17.90
N ARG A 211 -8.43 1.54 18.03
CA ARG A 211 -8.16 0.11 17.86
C ARG A 211 -8.64 -0.69 19.07
N PHE A 212 -8.21 -0.31 20.28
CA PHE A 212 -8.69 -0.94 21.51
C PHE A 212 -10.23 -0.95 21.58
N ALA A 213 -10.89 0.20 21.39
CA ALA A 213 -12.35 0.30 21.46
C ALA A 213 -13.10 -0.52 20.39
N ARG A 214 -12.48 -0.80 19.23
CA ARG A 214 -13.08 -1.66 18.19
C ARG A 214 -13.03 -3.13 18.62
N SER A 215 -11.84 -3.63 18.97
CA SER A 215 -11.67 -5.01 19.43
C SER A 215 -12.46 -5.29 20.73
N ASP A 216 -12.54 -4.30 21.62
CA ASP A 216 -13.33 -4.35 22.85
C ASP A 216 -14.84 -4.45 22.56
N ARG A 217 -15.40 -3.57 21.71
CA ARG A 217 -16.82 -3.59 21.31
C ARG A 217 -17.24 -4.87 20.58
N LEU A 218 -16.34 -5.49 19.83
CA LEU A 218 -16.62 -6.70 19.07
C LEU A 218 -16.40 -7.98 19.88
N SER A 219 -15.73 -7.90 21.02
CA SER A 219 -15.59 -9.03 21.95
C SER A 219 -16.91 -9.30 22.67
N HIS A 220 -17.23 -10.58 22.81
CA HIS A 220 -18.45 -11.08 23.45
C HIS A 220 -18.03 -12.22 24.38
N LEU A 221 -17.63 -11.89 25.61
CA LEU A 221 -17.16 -12.89 26.57
C LEU A 221 -18.32 -13.83 27.01
N PRO A 222 -18.05 -15.14 27.20
CA PRO A 222 -16.77 -15.83 27.00
C PRO A 222 -16.54 -16.35 25.56
N SER A 223 -17.52 -16.24 24.65
CA SER A 223 -17.50 -16.95 23.36
C SER A 223 -16.61 -16.35 22.27
N LEU A 224 -16.25 -15.06 22.36
CA LEU A 224 -15.30 -14.39 21.47
C LEU A 224 -14.51 -13.32 22.23
N ASN A 225 -13.18 -13.33 22.10
CA ASN A 225 -12.30 -12.31 22.66
C ASN A 225 -11.34 -11.87 21.55
N CYS A 226 -11.60 -10.71 20.94
CA CYS A 226 -10.85 -10.23 19.78
C CYS A 226 -9.37 -9.96 20.11
N PHE A 227 -9.01 -9.68 21.37
CA PHE A 227 -7.62 -9.56 21.79
C PHE A 227 -6.93 -10.93 21.77
N SER A 228 -7.54 -11.96 22.36
CA SER A 228 -7.00 -13.33 22.31
C SER A 228 -6.94 -13.89 20.89
N ALA A 229 -7.92 -13.59 20.03
CA ALA A 229 -7.88 -13.97 18.61
C ALA A 229 -6.69 -13.37 17.86
N VAL A 230 -6.45 -12.06 18.02
CA VAL A 230 -5.33 -11.34 17.37
C VAL A 230 -3.97 -11.76 17.96
N THR A 231 -3.89 -11.98 19.27
CA THR A 231 -2.69 -12.50 19.94
C THR A 231 -2.38 -13.94 19.53
N GLY A 232 -3.39 -14.80 19.36
CA GLY A 232 -3.20 -16.19 18.92
C GLY A 232 -2.70 -16.29 17.48
N LEU A 233 -3.14 -15.39 16.59
CA LEU A 233 -2.51 -15.21 15.27
C LEU A 233 -1.03 -14.84 15.40
N TYR A 234 -0.67 -13.91 16.30
CA TYR A 234 0.73 -13.55 16.54
C TYR A 234 1.57 -14.75 17.05
N VAL A 235 1.04 -15.55 17.98
CA VAL A 235 1.71 -16.76 18.49
C VAL A 235 2.01 -17.75 17.35
N SER A 236 1.00 -18.09 16.54
CA SER A 236 1.17 -18.94 15.36
C SER A 236 2.15 -18.37 14.33
N MET A 237 2.03 -17.08 13.98
CA MET A 237 2.92 -16.44 13.01
C MET A 237 4.37 -16.35 13.51
N ARG A 238 4.59 -16.20 14.83
CA ARG A 238 5.91 -16.30 15.45
C ARG A 238 6.50 -17.71 15.32
N LYS A 239 5.70 -18.78 15.52
CA LYS A 239 6.15 -20.17 15.28
C LYS A 239 6.70 -20.35 13.85
N ILE A 240 6.08 -19.71 12.84
CA ILE A 240 6.56 -19.72 11.44
C ILE A 240 7.86 -18.92 11.30
N TRP A 241 7.84 -17.66 11.73
CA TRP A 241 8.97 -16.73 11.61
C TRP A 241 10.28 -17.29 12.16
N GLU A 242 10.26 -17.88 13.36
CA GLU A 242 11.46 -18.45 13.98
C GLU A 242 12.09 -19.57 13.14
N LYS A 243 11.27 -20.32 12.38
CA LYS A 243 11.74 -21.37 11.46
C LYS A 243 12.19 -20.80 10.12
N GLU A 244 11.52 -19.78 9.59
CA GLU A 244 11.94 -19.09 8.36
C GLU A 244 13.30 -18.41 8.56
N VAL A 245 13.48 -17.64 9.64
CA VAL A 245 14.75 -16.97 9.96
C VAL A 245 15.89 -17.96 10.12
N ALA A 246 15.66 -19.11 10.76
CA ALA A 246 16.65 -20.18 10.88
C ALA A 246 17.03 -20.85 9.53
N ARG A 247 16.24 -20.64 8.47
CA ARG A 247 16.40 -21.27 7.15
C ARG A 247 16.96 -20.33 6.08
N MET A 248 16.58 -19.06 6.11
CA MET A 248 16.93 -18.05 5.09
C MET A 248 17.40 -16.69 5.65
N GLY A 249 17.39 -16.50 6.98
CA GLY A 249 17.79 -15.25 7.63
C GLY A 249 16.68 -14.20 7.69
N GLU A 250 16.86 -13.19 8.54
CA GLU A 250 15.82 -12.20 8.90
C GLU A 250 15.31 -11.39 7.71
N VAL A 251 16.19 -10.91 6.83
CA VAL A 251 15.79 -10.09 5.67
C VAL A 251 14.99 -10.91 4.65
N GLU A 252 15.38 -12.15 4.37
CA GLU A 252 14.67 -13.00 3.42
C GLU A 252 13.35 -13.53 3.98
N ALA A 253 13.31 -13.93 5.26
CA ALA A 253 12.05 -14.28 5.93
C ALA A 253 11.05 -13.12 5.89
N MET A 254 11.52 -11.89 6.11
CA MET A 254 10.69 -10.69 6.05
C MET A 254 10.18 -10.39 4.64
N CYS A 255 11.06 -10.47 3.63
CA CYS A 255 10.79 -10.00 2.26
C CYS A 255 10.41 -11.10 1.24
N LYS A 256 10.45 -12.38 1.62
CA LYS A 256 10.01 -13.52 0.79
C LYS A 256 9.12 -14.52 1.54
N GLY A 257 9.36 -14.75 2.84
CA GLY A 257 8.57 -15.62 3.71
C GLY A 257 7.24 -15.00 4.16
N MET A 258 6.75 -15.34 5.35
CA MET A 258 5.48 -14.83 5.90
C MET A 258 5.55 -13.41 6.48
N GLY A 259 6.72 -12.77 6.50
CA GLY A 259 6.91 -11.45 7.11
C GLY A 259 7.20 -11.52 8.61
N ARG A 260 7.71 -10.43 9.18
CA ARG A 260 8.19 -10.33 10.57
C ARG A 260 7.04 -10.00 11.53
N PRO A 261 6.59 -10.94 12.38
CA PRO A 261 5.49 -10.72 13.31
C PRO A 261 5.98 -9.97 14.56
N GLY A 262 5.17 -9.04 15.08
CA GLY A 262 5.49 -8.35 16.33
C GLY A 262 4.30 -7.66 16.98
N MET A 263 4.19 -7.81 18.30
CA MET A 263 3.21 -7.08 19.10
C MET A 263 3.70 -5.68 19.45
N HIS A 264 2.86 -4.69 19.18
CA HIS A 264 3.05 -3.26 19.48
C HIS A 264 4.37 -2.71 18.91
N LEU A 265 4.46 -2.62 17.58
CA LEU A 265 5.64 -2.12 16.85
C LEU A 265 5.41 -0.71 16.26
N ARG A 266 6.52 0.03 16.05
CA ARG A 266 6.59 1.32 15.32
C ARG A 266 5.41 2.26 15.61
N GLY A 267 5.15 2.52 16.90
CA GLY A 267 4.14 3.47 17.38
C GLY A 267 2.66 3.06 17.22
N LYS A 268 2.35 1.86 16.73
CA LYS A 268 0.97 1.35 16.63
C LYS A 268 0.71 0.20 17.61
N VAL A 269 -0.49 0.18 18.16
CA VAL A 269 -1.01 -0.89 19.03
C VAL A 269 -1.61 -2.02 18.18
N GLY A 270 -1.38 -3.26 18.61
CA GLY A 270 -1.92 -4.47 17.99
C GLY A 270 -0.82 -5.38 17.43
N PHE A 271 -1.25 -6.44 16.75
CA PHE A 271 -0.36 -7.34 16.02
C PHE A 271 0.05 -6.70 14.69
N CYS A 272 1.36 -6.51 14.50
CA CYS A 272 1.97 -6.03 13.27
C CYS A 272 2.70 -7.17 12.55
N ILE A 273 2.70 -7.14 11.21
CA ILE A 273 3.56 -7.96 10.36
C ILE A 273 4.28 -7.01 9.40
N ASP A 274 5.58 -6.80 9.58
CA ASP A 274 6.40 -6.09 8.59
C ASP A 274 6.70 -7.06 7.43
N TYR A 275 6.28 -6.75 6.20
CA TYR A 275 6.38 -7.67 5.05
C TYR A 275 7.33 -7.17 3.94
N TRP A 276 7.79 -5.93 4.02
CA TRP A 276 8.82 -5.36 3.13
C TRP A 276 9.59 -4.24 3.82
N LYS A 277 10.84 -4.04 3.40
CA LYS A 277 11.72 -2.95 3.84
C LYS A 277 12.45 -2.36 2.63
N GLU A 278 12.53 -1.04 2.58
CA GLU A 278 13.37 -0.30 1.61
C GLU A 278 14.85 -0.63 1.83
N ARG A 279 15.62 -0.70 0.73
CA ARG A 279 17.07 -0.93 0.70
C ARG A 279 17.48 -2.17 1.48
N ARG A 280 16.67 -3.23 1.39
CA ARG A 280 16.79 -4.48 2.16
C ARG A 280 18.18 -5.15 2.09
N LEU A 281 18.91 -4.95 0.99
CA LEU A 281 20.27 -5.50 0.79
C LEU A 281 21.39 -4.62 1.36
N ILE A 282 21.10 -3.37 1.77
CA ILE A 282 22.09 -2.45 2.34
C ILE A 282 22.07 -2.57 3.87
N SER A 283 23.06 -3.30 4.41
CA SER A 283 23.27 -3.39 5.87
C SER A 283 23.72 -2.04 6.44
N GLY A 284 23.02 -1.57 7.47
CA GLY A 284 23.16 -0.21 8.04
C GLY A 284 24.40 0.05 8.89
N ASP A 285 25.57 -0.53 8.59
CA ASP A 285 26.81 -0.32 9.38
C ASP A 285 27.58 0.96 8.99
N VAL A 286 27.02 1.79 8.09
CA VAL A 286 27.56 3.12 7.74
C VAL A 286 27.17 4.15 8.81
N GLY A 287 27.67 3.95 10.03
CA GLY A 287 27.56 4.93 11.11
C GLY A 287 27.30 4.33 12.49
N LYS A 288 28.36 3.89 13.18
CA LYS A 288 28.31 3.53 14.61
C LYS A 288 28.17 4.76 15.53
N GLY A 289 27.12 5.55 15.30
CA GLY A 289 26.69 6.65 16.15
C GLY A 289 26.11 6.11 17.46
N LYS A 290 26.97 6.00 18.48
CA LYS A 290 26.68 5.40 19.80
C LYS A 290 25.68 6.23 20.62
N GLY A 291 24.41 6.26 20.24
CA GLY A 291 23.40 7.11 20.89
C GLY A 291 21.97 7.13 20.33
N ARG A 292 21.54 6.19 19.49
CA ARG A 292 20.12 5.98 19.15
C ARG A 292 19.74 4.51 19.38
N GLY A 293 18.61 4.28 20.04
CA GLY A 293 18.08 2.94 20.31
C GLY A 293 16.97 2.55 19.34
N GLU A 294 16.84 1.24 19.10
CA GLU A 294 15.71 0.43 18.57
C GLU A 294 14.87 0.89 17.35
N ASP A 295 15.04 2.12 16.84
CA ASP A 295 14.41 2.61 15.61
C ASP A 295 15.26 2.19 14.38
N GLU A 296 14.96 1.00 13.85
CA GLU A 296 15.57 0.46 12.63
C GLU A 296 15.44 1.43 11.44
N SER A 297 16.55 1.85 10.84
CA SER A 297 16.54 2.80 9.72
C SER A 297 16.03 2.19 8.40
N GLY A 298 15.04 2.85 7.79
CA GLY A 298 14.46 2.56 6.47
C GLY A 298 12.93 2.77 6.44
N ARG A 299 12.33 2.92 5.25
CA ARG A 299 10.87 2.78 5.09
C ARG A 299 10.50 1.30 5.21
N PHE A 300 9.45 0.99 5.97
CA PHE A 300 8.89 -0.35 6.11
C PHE A 300 7.46 -0.35 5.60
N TRP A 301 7.02 -1.47 5.05
CA TRP A 301 5.62 -1.73 4.75
C TRP A 301 5.15 -2.87 5.64
N ARG A 302 4.02 -2.62 6.31
CA ARG A 302 3.46 -3.56 7.25
C ARG A 302 1.95 -3.66 7.13
N VAL A 303 1.44 -4.78 7.62
CA VAL A 303 0.05 -4.94 8.01
C VAL A 303 -0.05 -4.75 9.52
N VAL A 304 -1.06 -4.04 9.98
CA VAL A 304 -1.53 -4.11 11.37
C VAL A 304 -2.86 -4.84 11.38
N VAL A 305 -2.88 -6.04 11.96
CA VAL A 305 -4.08 -6.89 12.08
C VAL A 305 -5.04 -6.27 13.10
N ASP A 306 -6.31 -6.23 12.73
CA ASP A 306 -7.42 -5.68 13.50
C ASP A 306 -8.67 -6.57 13.28
N VAL A 307 -9.70 -6.40 14.09
CA VAL A 307 -10.99 -7.10 13.93
C VAL A 307 -12.06 -6.09 13.57
N ASP A 308 -12.91 -6.42 12.61
CA ASP A 308 -13.94 -5.53 12.09
C ASP A 308 -15.26 -6.26 11.86
N GLU A 309 -16.34 -5.50 11.70
CA GLU A 309 -17.66 -6.04 11.43
C GLU A 309 -17.73 -6.65 10.01
N LEU A 310 -18.40 -7.80 9.88
CA LEU A 310 -18.66 -8.42 8.60
C LEU A 310 -19.77 -7.62 7.88
N PRO A 311 -19.54 -7.04 6.69
CA PRO A 311 -20.62 -6.52 5.88
C PRO A 311 -21.59 -7.65 5.50
N SER A 312 -22.88 -7.36 5.35
CA SER A 312 -23.94 -8.35 5.13
C SER A 312 -23.88 -9.12 3.79
N GLU A 313 -22.78 -8.98 3.04
CA GLU A 313 -22.54 -9.55 1.72
C GLU A 313 -21.10 -10.11 1.66
N GLY A 314 -20.94 -11.42 1.84
CA GLY A 314 -19.65 -12.11 1.68
C GLY A 314 -19.59 -13.51 2.33
N TYR A 315 -18.80 -14.40 1.73
CA TYR A 315 -18.53 -15.76 2.25
C TYR A 315 -17.23 -15.81 3.08
N ILE A 316 -17.04 -14.84 3.98
CA ILE A 316 -15.86 -14.75 4.85
C ILE A 316 -16.15 -15.49 6.15
N THR A 317 -15.20 -16.31 6.62
CA THR A 317 -15.35 -17.11 7.85
C THR A 317 -15.19 -16.20 9.09
N PRO A 318 -16.03 -16.33 10.12
CA PRO A 318 -15.92 -15.51 11.32
C PRO A 318 -14.59 -15.67 12.08
N VAL A 319 -14.22 -14.63 12.85
CA VAL A 319 -13.01 -14.62 13.71
C VAL A 319 -12.98 -15.79 14.68
N ARG A 320 -11.81 -16.41 14.85
CA ARG A 320 -11.59 -17.52 15.78
C ARG A 320 -10.59 -17.17 16.88
N ASN A 321 -10.90 -17.57 18.12
CA ASN A 321 -9.98 -17.62 19.25
C ASN A 321 -9.13 -18.91 19.14
N SER A 322 -7.93 -18.84 18.58
CA SER A 322 -6.97 -19.96 18.59
C SER A 322 -5.53 -19.47 18.48
N GLU A 323 -4.60 -20.15 19.17
CA GLU A 323 -3.15 -19.94 19.06
C GLU A 323 -2.47 -20.94 18.12
N ASP A 324 -3.23 -21.93 17.59
CA ASP A 324 -2.75 -23.10 16.84
C ASP A 324 -3.33 -23.13 15.40
N TRP A 325 -3.03 -22.08 14.64
CA TRP A 325 -3.26 -22.00 13.19
C TRP A 325 -2.17 -22.72 12.38
N VAL A 326 -1.13 -23.23 13.04
CA VAL A 326 -0.07 -24.07 12.48
C VAL A 326 0.29 -25.19 13.44
N SER A 327 0.68 -26.35 12.90
CA SER A 327 1.15 -27.48 13.70
C SER A 327 2.55 -27.24 14.29
N ASP A 328 2.96 -28.06 15.25
CA ASP A 328 4.32 -28.01 15.81
C ASP A 328 5.41 -28.38 14.77
N ASN A 329 5.03 -29.10 13.71
CA ASN A 329 5.86 -29.36 12.53
C ASN A 329 5.68 -28.24 11.49
N VAL A 330 5.88 -27.00 11.95
CA VAL A 330 5.47 -25.74 11.29
C VAL A 330 5.85 -25.67 9.81
N LEU A 331 7.05 -26.13 9.43
CA LEU A 331 7.50 -26.19 8.04
C LEU A 331 7.65 -27.65 7.61
N LYS A 332 6.90 -28.06 6.59
CA LYS A 332 7.07 -29.33 5.88
C LYS A 332 7.98 -29.12 4.67
N ALA A 333 8.77 -30.15 4.32
CA ALA A 333 9.37 -30.20 2.99
C ALA A 333 8.24 -30.25 1.95
N ALA A 334 8.33 -29.44 0.90
CA ALA A 334 7.36 -29.50 -0.19
C ALA A 334 7.48 -30.84 -0.95
N ASP A 335 6.38 -31.30 -1.55
CA ASP A 335 6.42 -32.46 -2.44
C ASP A 335 7.40 -32.19 -3.60
N ALA A 336 8.23 -33.19 -3.90
CA ALA A 336 9.45 -33.06 -4.71
C ALA A 336 9.25 -32.70 -6.20
N LEU A 337 8.03 -32.34 -6.61
CA LEU A 337 7.75 -31.71 -7.91
C LEU A 337 8.17 -30.22 -7.95
N PHE A 338 8.23 -29.53 -6.81
CA PHE A 338 8.38 -28.06 -6.76
C PHE A 338 9.76 -27.57 -6.30
N GLY A 339 10.82 -28.28 -6.71
CA GLY A 339 12.22 -27.88 -6.48
C GLY A 339 12.76 -28.23 -5.09
N HIS A 340 14.09 -28.26 -4.98
CA HIS A 340 14.77 -28.84 -3.80
C HIS A 340 14.72 -28.00 -2.51
N ASP A 341 14.43 -26.70 -2.61
CA ASP A 341 14.45 -25.76 -1.47
C ASP A 341 13.07 -25.21 -1.07
N ALA A 342 11.99 -25.76 -1.65
CA ALA A 342 10.62 -25.37 -1.31
C ALA A 342 10.15 -25.97 0.03
N TYR A 343 9.33 -25.22 0.76
CA TYR A 343 8.67 -25.64 1.99
C TYR A 343 7.19 -25.24 1.93
N GLU A 344 6.33 -26.02 2.57
CA GLU A 344 4.95 -25.61 2.85
C GLU A 344 4.77 -25.45 4.35
N VAL A 345 4.07 -24.39 4.76
CA VAL A 345 3.68 -24.19 6.16
C VAL A 345 2.53 -25.13 6.51
N ASP A 346 2.64 -25.86 7.61
CA ASP A 346 1.64 -26.83 8.05
C ASP A 346 0.45 -26.15 8.74
N TRP A 347 -0.38 -25.51 7.93
CA TRP A 347 -1.58 -24.80 8.35
C TRP A 347 -2.62 -25.74 8.96
N ILE A 348 -3.11 -25.36 10.15
CA ILE A 348 -4.27 -25.98 10.80
C ILE A 348 -5.47 -25.04 10.63
N GLU A 349 -6.62 -25.62 10.29
CA GLU A 349 -7.91 -24.94 10.34
C GLU A 349 -8.52 -25.16 11.74
N PRO A 350 -8.35 -24.22 12.71
CA PRO A 350 -8.91 -24.41 14.04
C PRO A 350 -10.45 -24.47 13.97
N PRO A 351 -11.10 -25.18 14.93
CA PRO A 351 -12.55 -25.21 15.00
C PRO A 351 -13.11 -23.78 15.07
N LEU A 352 -14.32 -23.60 14.52
CA LEU A 352 -15.12 -22.42 14.89
C LEU A 352 -15.22 -22.36 16.41
N ASN A 353 -15.24 -21.15 16.99
CA ASN A 353 -15.30 -20.96 18.44
C ASN A 353 -16.37 -21.87 19.04
N ASN A 354 -16.11 -22.44 20.22
CA ASN A 354 -17.08 -23.27 20.93
C ASN A 354 -18.26 -22.41 21.38
N TYR A 355 -19.18 -22.18 20.46
CA TYR A 355 -20.52 -21.72 20.73
C TYR A 355 -21.20 -22.85 21.51
N GLU A 356 -21.26 -22.71 22.85
CA GLU A 356 -22.39 -23.29 23.58
C GLU A 356 -23.65 -22.98 22.79
N PRO A 357 -24.60 -23.93 22.63
CA PRO A 357 -25.72 -23.81 21.71
C PRO A 357 -26.60 -22.61 22.11
N ALA A 358 -26.28 -21.46 21.52
CA ALA A 358 -26.68 -20.17 22.03
C ALA A 358 -28.19 -20.04 21.85
N THR A 359 -28.92 -20.20 22.95
CA THR A 359 -30.37 -20.40 23.00
C THR A 359 -31.18 -19.15 22.60
N LYS A 360 -30.49 -18.14 22.08
CA LYS A 360 -30.98 -16.85 21.58
C LYS A 360 -30.32 -16.61 20.21
N PRO A 361 -31.08 -16.57 19.10
CA PRO A 361 -30.51 -16.45 17.76
C PRO A 361 -29.69 -15.16 17.57
N GLU A 362 -30.06 -14.08 18.26
CA GLU A 362 -29.35 -12.79 18.26
C GLU A 362 -27.84 -12.90 18.55
N VAL A 363 -27.45 -13.86 19.41
CA VAL A 363 -26.05 -14.06 19.79
C VAL A 363 -25.27 -14.71 18.65
N LEU A 364 -25.85 -15.70 17.97
CA LEU A 364 -25.26 -16.32 16.77
C LEU A 364 -25.14 -15.28 15.64
N THR A 365 -26.17 -14.45 15.42
CA THR A 365 -26.14 -13.39 14.40
C THR A 365 -25.04 -12.35 14.66
N ARG A 366 -24.67 -12.08 15.92
CA ARG A 366 -23.57 -11.15 16.24
C ARG A 366 -22.19 -11.79 16.16
N LEU A 367 -22.03 -13.01 16.66
CA LEU A 367 -20.74 -13.72 16.62
C LEU A 367 -20.30 -14.02 15.18
N ASN A 368 -21.26 -14.35 14.31
CA ASN A 368 -21.01 -14.54 12.88
C ASN A 368 -20.65 -13.24 12.13
N ASN A 369 -20.82 -12.06 12.75
CA ASN A 369 -20.60 -10.77 12.09
C ASN A 369 -19.23 -10.13 12.40
N THR A 370 -18.18 -10.93 12.58
CA THR A 370 -16.80 -10.43 12.79
C THR A 370 -15.82 -11.07 11.82
N ARG A 371 -14.86 -10.29 11.29
CA ARG A 371 -13.80 -10.74 10.38
C ARG A 371 -12.43 -10.17 10.80
N PHE A 372 -11.34 -10.86 10.47
CA PHE A 372 -10.02 -10.23 10.55
C PHE A 372 -9.83 -9.27 9.37
N ILE A 373 -9.15 -8.16 9.62
CA ILE A 373 -8.70 -7.25 8.57
C ILE A 373 -7.24 -6.87 8.75
N ALA A 374 -6.52 -6.83 7.64
CA ALA A 374 -5.14 -6.41 7.50
C ALA A 374 -5.11 -4.95 7.05
N LYS A 375 -4.85 -4.01 7.96
CA LYS A 375 -4.72 -2.58 7.64
C LYS A 375 -3.30 -2.27 7.18
N LEU A 376 -3.15 -1.67 6.00
CA LEU A 376 -1.86 -1.38 5.40
C LEU A 376 -1.29 -0.07 5.95
N ASP A 377 -0.02 -0.10 6.37
CA ASP A 377 0.71 1.06 6.89
C ASP A 377 2.15 1.03 6.32
N PRO A 378 2.47 1.85 5.29
CA PRO A 378 1.56 2.76 4.58
C PRO A 378 0.55 2.01 3.69
N PRO A 379 -0.57 2.65 3.29
CA PRO A 379 -1.44 2.17 2.22
C PRO A 379 -0.68 1.95 0.91
N VAL A 380 -1.14 1.02 0.07
CA VAL A 380 -0.44 0.60 -1.15
C VAL A 380 -1.29 0.92 -2.38
N VAL A 381 -0.70 1.60 -3.37
CA VAL A 381 -1.31 1.76 -4.69
C VAL A 381 -1.15 0.45 -5.47
N ILE A 382 -2.26 -0.10 -5.97
CA ILE A 382 -2.27 -1.35 -6.76
C ILE A 382 -3.10 -1.22 -8.05
N GLY A 383 -2.79 -2.04 -9.05
CA GLY A 383 -3.57 -2.18 -10.28
C GLY A 383 -4.82 -3.05 -10.10
N LEU A 384 -5.84 -2.79 -10.92
CA LEU A 384 -7.17 -3.39 -10.78
C LEU A 384 -7.20 -4.93 -10.89
N GLN A 385 -6.29 -5.55 -11.66
CA GLN A 385 -6.22 -7.01 -11.78
C GLN A 385 -5.71 -7.67 -10.49
N ASP A 386 -4.67 -7.08 -9.89
CA ASP A 386 -4.14 -7.50 -8.59
C ASP A 386 -5.13 -7.27 -7.44
N GLU A 387 -5.99 -6.24 -7.53
CA GLU A 387 -7.10 -6.05 -6.59
C GLU A 387 -8.09 -7.23 -6.64
N VAL A 388 -8.42 -7.71 -7.86
CA VAL A 388 -9.28 -8.89 -8.03
C VAL A 388 -8.61 -10.16 -7.49
N GLU A 389 -7.30 -10.34 -7.70
CA GLU A 389 -6.55 -11.49 -7.16
C GLU A 389 -6.53 -11.47 -5.62
N ILE A 390 -6.21 -10.32 -5.00
CA ILE A 390 -6.22 -10.13 -3.54
C ILE A 390 -7.63 -10.40 -2.96
N LEU A 391 -8.68 -9.85 -3.56
CA LEU A 391 -10.06 -10.06 -3.10
C LEU A 391 -10.52 -11.52 -3.28
N GLY A 392 -10.13 -12.17 -4.38
CA GLY A 392 -10.37 -13.59 -4.62
C GLY A 392 -9.70 -14.49 -3.58
N VAL A 393 -8.41 -14.25 -3.28
CA VAL A 393 -7.67 -14.96 -2.22
C VAL A 393 -8.30 -14.70 -0.85
N ALA A 394 -8.79 -13.49 -0.58
CA ALA A 394 -9.48 -13.14 0.67
C ALA A 394 -10.86 -13.80 0.84
N GLY A 395 -11.49 -14.29 -0.22
CA GLY A 395 -12.89 -14.72 -0.21
C GLY A 395 -13.90 -13.57 -0.23
N ALA A 396 -13.47 -12.37 -0.63
CA ALA A 396 -14.28 -11.16 -0.68
C ALA A 396 -14.80 -10.89 -2.11
N SER A 397 -16.10 -10.73 -2.27
CA SER A 397 -16.74 -10.57 -3.59
C SER A 397 -16.99 -9.12 -4.01
N THR A 398 -16.85 -8.16 -3.10
CA THR A 398 -17.20 -6.75 -3.30
C THR A 398 -15.97 -5.91 -3.64
N MET A 399 -15.81 -5.55 -4.92
CA MET A 399 -14.86 -4.50 -5.30
C MET A 399 -15.26 -3.16 -4.69
N SER A 400 -14.27 -2.29 -4.42
CA SER A 400 -14.51 -0.99 -3.80
C SER A 400 -15.52 -0.13 -4.58
N GLN A 401 -16.46 0.51 -3.85
CA GLN A 401 -17.41 1.48 -4.40
C GLN A 401 -16.75 2.77 -4.93
N VAL A 402 -15.46 2.97 -4.66
CA VAL A 402 -14.66 4.06 -5.25
C VAL A 402 -14.32 3.68 -6.69
N MET A 403 -14.65 4.52 -7.67
CA MET A 403 -14.26 4.28 -9.07
C MET A 403 -12.72 4.19 -9.21
N PRO A 404 -12.19 3.27 -10.03
CA PRO A 404 -10.76 3.27 -10.35
C PRO A 404 -10.35 4.55 -11.07
N GLU A 405 -9.14 5.02 -10.81
CA GLU A 405 -8.51 6.14 -11.52
C GLU A 405 -7.30 5.62 -12.33
N PRO A 406 -6.78 6.39 -13.32
CA PRO A 406 -5.55 6.03 -14.00
C PRO A 406 -4.39 5.85 -13.01
N LEU A 407 -3.59 4.81 -13.17
CA LEU A 407 -2.61 4.37 -12.16
C LEU A 407 -1.58 5.47 -11.83
N GLU A 408 -1.08 6.19 -12.82
CA GLU A 408 -0.19 7.34 -12.67
C GLU A 408 -0.83 8.50 -11.87
N THR A 409 -2.15 8.62 -11.94
CA THR A 409 -2.94 9.65 -11.24
C THR A 409 -3.20 9.28 -9.78
N VAL A 410 -3.11 7.98 -9.44
CA VAL A 410 -3.14 7.47 -8.06
C VAL A 410 -1.74 7.47 -7.43
N LEU A 411 -0.70 7.21 -8.23
CA LEU A 411 0.71 7.29 -7.80
C LEU A 411 1.16 8.74 -7.56
N CYS A 412 0.69 9.70 -8.34
CA CYS A 412 1.04 11.13 -8.20
C CYS A 412 -0.19 12.04 -7.90
N PRO A 413 -0.90 11.90 -6.75
CA PRO A 413 -2.17 12.58 -6.51
C PRO A 413 -2.10 14.12 -6.57
N LYS A 414 -0.95 14.72 -6.26
CA LYS A 414 -0.74 16.17 -6.26
C LYS A 414 -0.72 16.80 -7.67
N MET A 415 -0.61 15.97 -8.71
CA MET A 415 -0.52 16.40 -10.11
C MET A 415 -1.84 16.13 -10.87
N LYS A 416 -2.90 15.72 -10.16
CA LYS A 416 -4.28 15.65 -10.66
C LYS A 416 -4.71 16.96 -11.31
N GLY A 417 -4.87 16.94 -12.64
CA GLY A 417 -5.33 18.09 -13.43
C GLY A 417 -4.25 18.82 -14.21
N ALA A 418 -2.98 18.40 -14.13
CA ALA A 418 -1.97 18.83 -15.10
C ALA A 418 -2.38 18.42 -16.52
N LYS A 419 -2.18 19.32 -17.50
CA LYS A 419 -2.36 19.04 -18.94
C LYS A 419 -1.05 18.71 -19.65
N GLU A 420 0.06 18.90 -18.96
CA GLU A 420 1.42 18.72 -19.45
C GLU A 420 1.92 17.32 -19.04
N PRO A 421 2.86 16.71 -19.79
CA PRO A 421 3.44 15.43 -19.41
C PRO A 421 4.11 15.52 -18.04
N LEU A 422 4.08 14.43 -17.27
CA LEU A 422 4.70 14.38 -15.95
C LEU A 422 6.23 14.39 -16.11
N THR A 423 6.84 15.54 -15.85
CA THR A 423 8.28 15.76 -15.90
C THR A 423 8.83 16.07 -14.50
N HIS A 424 10.00 15.51 -14.16
CA HIS A 424 10.73 15.78 -12.92
C HIS A 424 12.23 15.79 -13.16
N SER A 425 12.96 16.78 -12.62
CA SER A 425 14.41 16.87 -12.75
C SER A 425 15.11 16.73 -11.40
N ARG A 426 16.18 15.92 -11.34
CA ARG A 426 16.97 15.66 -10.12
C ARG A 426 18.45 15.48 -10.48
N THR A 427 19.36 15.85 -9.57
CA THR A 427 20.79 15.49 -9.68
C THR A 427 21.04 14.09 -9.13
N VAL A 428 21.76 13.26 -9.87
CA VAL A 428 22.20 11.90 -9.47
C VAL A 428 23.69 11.90 -9.19
N TYR A 429 24.10 11.38 -8.04
CA TYR A 429 25.50 11.24 -7.65
C TYR A 429 25.87 9.74 -7.59
N ILE A 430 26.99 9.37 -8.22
CA ILE A 430 27.62 8.05 -8.07
C ILE A 430 29.09 8.27 -7.74
N GLY A 431 29.53 7.79 -6.57
CA GLY A 431 30.91 7.95 -6.10
C GLY A 431 31.15 9.29 -5.41
N GLN A 432 32.35 9.86 -5.62
CA GLN A 432 32.75 11.19 -5.16
C GLN A 432 32.76 12.23 -6.30
N ASP A 433 32.31 11.83 -7.49
CA ASP A 433 32.36 12.62 -8.72
C ASP A 433 31.25 13.69 -8.78
N GLU A 434 31.36 14.59 -9.76
CA GLU A 434 30.30 15.55 -10.08
C GLU A 434 28.97 14.84 -10.42
N GLY A 435 27.86 15.39 -9.91
CA GLY A 435 26.52 14.81 -10.09
C GLY A 435 25.94 15.12 -11.46
N ALA A 436 25.37 14.11 -12.12
CA ALA A 436 24.68 14.26 -13.40
C ALA A 436 23.25 14.79 -13.18
N GLU A 437 22.84 15.84 -13.89
CA GLU A 437 21.45 16.30 -13.86
C GLU A 437 20.60 15.40 -14.77
N HIS A 438 19.55 14.78 -14.23
CA HIS A 438 18.60 13.92 -14.95
C HIS A 438 17.25 14.63 -15.05
N THR A 439 16.57 14.48 -16.19
CA THR A 439 15.17 14.92 -16.38
C THR A 439 14.33 13.73 -16.84
N TYR A 440 13.46 13.26 -15.95
CA TYR A 440 12.56 12.13 -16.18
C TYR A 440 11.23 12.60 -16.78
N ASN A 441 10.75 11.95 -17.84
CA ASN A 441 9.42 12.16 -18.42
C ASN A 441 8.60 10.87 -18.32
N LEU A 442 7.36 10.90 -17.81
CA LEU A 442 6.47 9.73 -17.81
C LEU A 442 5.58 9.70 -19.06
N ASN A 443 5.71 8.62 -19.84
CA ASN A 443 4.91 8.33 -21.03
C ASN A 443 3.93 7.17 -20.79
N THR A 444 2.66 7.47 -20.50
CA THR A 444 1.60 6.45 -20.41
C THR A 444 1.15 5.99 -21.80
N LEU A 445 1.80 4.97 -22.36
CA LEU A 445 1.45 4.40 -23.67
C LEU A 445 0.09 3.66 -23.69
N ARG A 446 -0.35 3.14 -22.53
CA ARG A 446 -1.68 2.53 -22.33
C ARG A 446 -2.17 2.86 -20.92
N PRO A 447 -3.37 3.44 -20.74
CA PRO A 447 -3.88 3.77 -19.41
C PRO A 447 -4.18 2.50 -18.61
N ALA A 448 -3.40 2.28 -17.56
CA ALA A 448 -3.68 1.29 -16.53
C ALA A 448 -4.60 1.93 -15.47
N TYR A 449 -5.42 1.12 -14.79
CA TYR A 449 -6.31 1.60 -13.72
C TYR A 449 -5.93 0.97 -12.39
N GLY A 450 -5.98 1.77 -11.33
CA GLY A 450 -5.61 1.36 -9.99
C GLY A 450 -6.40 2.08 -8.88
N ARG A 451 -6.08 1.71 -7.64
CA ARG A 451 -6.67 2.26 -6.41
C ARG A 451 -5.62 2.28 -5.29
N VAL A 452 -5.86 3.10 -4.26
CA VAL A 452 -5.18 2.97 -2.97
C VAL A 452 -5.89 1.90 -2.14
N LEU A 453 -5.16 0.88 -1.71
CA LEU A 453 -5.63 -0.15 -0.79
C LEU A 453 -5.28 0.29 0.65
N GLU A 454 -6.31 0.60 1.45
CA GLU A 454 -6.16 0.94 2.88
C GLU A 454 -6.23 -0.31 3.79
N GLU A 455 -7.06 -1.31 3.44
CA GLU A 455 -7.28 -2.52 4.23
C GLU A 455 -7.72 -3.73 3.40
N ILE A 456 -7.43 -4.94 3.88
CA ILE A 456 -7.74 -6.23 3.23
C ILE A 456 -8.40 -7.18 4.23
N PRO A 457 -9.59 -7.74 3.97
CA PRO A 457 -10.19 -8.75 4.85
C PRO A 457 -9.51 -10.12 4.70
N PHE A 458 -9.51 -10.94 5.75
CA PHE A 458 -9.11 -12.35 5.67
C PHE A 458 -9.81 -13.22 6.72
N SER A 459 -9.85 -14.53 6.45
CA SER A 459 -10.39 -15.59 7.30
C SER A 459 -9.29 -16.38 8.02
N HIS A 460 -8.15 -16.60 7.35
CA HIS A 460 -7.06 -17.47 7.78
C HIS A 460 -5.69 -16.88 7.39
N PRO A 461 -4.67 -16.86 8.26
CA PRO A 461 -3.33 -16.36 7.94
C PRO A 461 -2.67 -16.96 6.68
N ARG A 462 -3.06 -18.16 6.21
CA ARG A 462 -2.61 -18.72 4.92
C ARG A 462 -2.88 -17.78 3.74
N GLN A 463 -3.96 -17.01 3.76
CA GLN A 463 -4.31 -16.06 2.69
C GLN A 463 -3.29 -14.93 2.59
N LEU A 464 -2.70 -14.50 3.71
CA LEU A 464 -1.66 -13.46 3.74
C LEU A 464 -0.41 -13.88 2.96
N ALA A 465 -0.12 -15.19 2.85
CA ALA A 465 1.05 -15.72 2.16
C ALA A 465 1.12 -15.32 0.68
N LEU A 466 -0.03 -15.29 -0.01
CA LEU A 466 -0.14 -14.85 -1.41
C LEU A 466 -0.29 -13.33 -1.51
N ILE A 467 -1.13 -12.74 -0.64
CA ILE A 467 -1.38 -11.30 -0.58
C ILE A 467 -0.07 -10.52 -0.38
N PHE A 468 0.84 -10.98 0.49
CA PHE A 468 2.15 -10.35 0.67
C PHE A 468 3.02 -10.40 -0.58
N GLN A 469 2.93 -11.42 -1.44
CA GLN A 469 3.74 -11.46 -2.66
C GLN A 469 3.32 -10.35 -3.64
N ILE A 470 2.01 -10.10 -3.73
CA ILE A 470 1.43 -9.02 -4.54
C ILE A 470 1.75 -7.66 -3.91
N LEU A 471 1.63 -7.50 -2.59
CA LEU A 471 1.96 -6.26 -1.91
C LEU A 471 3.46 -5.92 -1.98
N ARG A 472 4.35 -6.92 -1.98
CA ARG A 472 5.80 -6.74 -2.17
C ARG A 472 6.13 -6.23 -3.57
N LYS A 473 5.49 -6.81 -4.60
CA LYS A 473 5.58 -6.34 -6.00
C LYS A 473 5.30 -4.83 -6.09
N TYR A 474 4.20 -4.37 -5.49
CA TYR A 474 3.87 -2.94 -5.47
C TYR A 474 4.73 -2.09 -4.52
N ALA A 475 5.18 -2.63 -3.38
CA ALA A 475 6.12 -1.91 -2.50
C ALA A 475 7.46 -1.63 -3.21
N CYS A 476 7.99 -2.62 -3.94
CA CYS A 476 9.19 -2.47 -4.77
C CYS A 476 8.94 -1.50 -5.94
N PHE A 477 7.85 -1.68 -6.70
CA PHE A 477 7.50 -0.78 -7.82
C PHE A 477 7.36 0.67 -7.36
N ASN A 478 6.60 0.95 -6.30
CA ASN A 478 6.42 2.31 -5.78
C ASN A 478 7.73 2.90 -5.27
N THR A 479 8.61 2.09 -4.65
CA THR A 479 9.95 2.55 -4.24
C THR A 479 10.76 3.03 -5.44
N VAL A 480 10.92 2.18 -6.46
CA VAL A 480 11.70 2.49 -7.65
C VAL A 480 11.08 3.67 -8.42
N PHE A 481 9.77 3.67 -8.63
CA PHE A 481 9.04 4.74 -9.33
C PHE A 481 9.19 6.10 -8.63
N HIS A 482 9.04 6.17 -7.30
CA HIS A 482 9.14 7.43 -6.56
C HIS A 482 10.57 7.97 -6.44
N THR A 483 11.60 7.22 -6.86
CA THR A 483 12.95 7.78 -7.05
C THR A 483 13.03 8.72 -8.27
N ALA A 484 12.17 8.52 -9.27
CA ALA A 484 12.05 9.40 -10.44
C ALA A 484 10.90 10.42 -10.28
N PHE A 485 9.80 10.05 -9.61
CA PHE A 485 8.62 10.90 -9.42
C PHE A 485 8.16 10.92 -7.95
N PRO A 486 8.75 11.75 -7.07
CA PRO A 486 8.43 11.79 -5.65
C PRO A 486 6.96 12.14 -5.35
N GLU A 487 6.34 11.43 -4.39
CA GLU A 487 4.95 11.65 -3.90
C GLU A 487 4.66 13.13 -3.53
N ASP A 488 5.70 13.87 -3.12
CA ASP A 488 5.60 15.24 -2.64
C ASP A 488 5.80 16.33 -3.72
N THR A 489 6.13 15.97 -4.96
CA THR A 489 6.54 16.92 -6.03
C THR A 489 5.52 18.05 -6.23
N PRO A 490 5.88 19.33 -6.01
CA PRO A 490 5.03 20.45 -6.38
C PRO A 490 5.02 20.60 -7.91
N PRO A 491 3.89 21.00 -8.53
CA PRO A 491 3.87 21.31 -9.95
C PRO A 491 4.88 22.43 -10.24
N GLN A 492 5.78 22.22 -11.20
CA GLN A 492 6.72 23.25 -11.61
C GLN A 492 5.95 24.47 -12.17
N PRO A 493 6.39 25.71 -11.88
CA PRO A 493 5.86 26.88 -12.58
C PRO A 493 6.27 26.80 -14.06
N PRO A 494 5.38 27.12 -15.01
CA PRO A 494 5.69 27.04 -16.44
C PRO A 494 6.84 27.98 -16.79
N SER A 495 7.86 27.45 -17.49
CA SER A 495 9.03 28.20 -17.92
C SER A 495 8.63 29.26 -18.95
N SER A 496 8.68 30.54 -18.54
CA SER A 496 8.00 31.65 -19.19
C SER A 496 8.72 32.17 -20.45
N THR A 497 8.85 31.34 -21.49
CA THR A 497 9.48 31.70 -22.78
C THR A 497 8.44 32.12 -23.81
N GLN A 498 7.63 33.13 -23.48
CA GLN A 498 6.85 33.91 -24.47
C GLN A 498 6.28 35.20 -23.86
N GLN A 499 7.09 36.26 -23.82
CA GLN A 499 6.57 37.64 -23.75
C GLN A 499 6.79 38.33 -25.10
N GLN A 500 5.74 38.37 -25.92
CA GLN A 500 5.69 39.30 -27.06
C GLN A 500 5.43 40.72 -26.53
N GLN A 501 6.46 41.41 -26.07
CA GLN A 501 6.37 42.86 -25.82
C GLN A 501 6.52 43.63 -27.13
N GLN A 502 5.40 43.90 -27.79
CA GLN A 502 5.35 44.94 -28.82
C GLN A 502 5.62 46.30 -28.16
N THR A 503 6.65 47.01 -28.61
CA THR A 503 6.97 48.37 -28.17
C THR A 503 7.07 49.27 -29.41
N PRO A 504 6.55 50.52 -29.42
CA PRO A 504 6.49 51.32 -30.64
C PRO A 504 7.85 51.81 -31.16
N LEU A 505 7.87 52.16 -32.45
CA LEU A 505 9.03 52.69 -33.18
C LEU A 505 9.59 53.99 -32.59
N GLN A 506 10.89 54.00 -32.25
CA GLN A 506 11.73 55.16 -32.49
C GLN A 506 13.19 54.76 -32.79
N GLN A 507 13.92 55.66 -33.44
CA GLN A 507 15.14 55.35 -34.20
C GLN A 507 16.42 55.70 -33.43
N GLN A 508 17.46 54.85 -33.52
CA GLN A 508 18.85 55.29 -33.80
C GLN A 508 19.77 54.10 -34.17
N GLN A 509 21.04 54.40 -34.49
CA GLN A 509 21.94 53.60 -35.34
C GLN A 509 22.91 52.66 -34.59
N PRO A 510 23.62 51.75 -35.29
CA PRO A 510 24.09 50.49 -34.69
C PRO A 510 25.54 50.49 -34.16
N SER A 511 25.83 49.52 -33.30
CA SER A 511 27.19 49.06 -32.97
C SER A 511 27.30 47.55 -33.20
N GLN A 512 28.23 47.13 -34.07
CA GLN A 512 28.46 45.71 -34.40
C GLN A 512 29.26 45.01 -33.30
N LYS A 513 28.76 43.84 -32.84
CA LYS A 513 29.45 42.73 -32.14
C LYS A 513 28.38 41.80 -31.55
N GLU A 514 28.49 40.46 -31.53
CA GLU A 514 29.53 39.58 -32.08
C GLU A 514 28.88 38.20 -32.37
N ASP A 515 28.20 38.08 -33.52
CA ASP A 515 27.29 36.96 -33.85
C ASP A 515 28.05 35.71 -34.34
N LYS A 516 28.96 35.20 -33.50
CA LYS A 516 29.88 34.10 -33.81
C LYS A 516 29.91 32.94 -32.82
N LEU A 517 29.41 33.12 -31.59
CA LEU A 517 29.47 32.09 -30.55
C LEU A 517 28.37 31.01 -30.65
N ALA A 518 27.44 31.14 -31.61
CA ALA A 518 26.29 30.25 -31.76
C ALA A 518 26.52 29.04 -32.68
N LEU A 519 27.58 29.04 -33.52
CA LEU A 519 27.82 27.96 -34.49
C LEU A 519 28.89 26.97 -34.01
N ASP A 520 29.98 27.45 -33.41
CA ASP A 520 31.06 26.60 -32.90
C ASP A 520 30.56 25.68 -31.76
N ALA A 521 29.58 26.14 -30.98
CA ALA A 521 28.91 25.35 -29.94
C ALA A 521 27.93 24.27 -30.48
N PHE A 522 27.57 24.33 -31.77
CA PHE A 522 26.77 23.31 -32.46
C PHE A 522 27.66 22.29 -33.19
N LEU A 523 28.94 22.61 -33.39
CA LEU A 523 29.95 21.75 -34.06
C LEU A 523 30.92 21.07 -33.07
N ALA A 524 30.69 21.24 -31.76
CA ALA A 524 31.47 20.63 -30.68
C ALA A 524 30.97 19.19 -30.40
N ASP A 525 31.28 18.28 -31.32
CA ASP A 525 30.74 16.91 -31.48
C ASP A 525 31.03 15.91 -30.33
N ASP A 526 31.60 16.38 -29.21
CA ASP A 526 32.06 15.55 -28.08
C ASP A 526 31.80 16.19 -26.70
N ALA A 527 30.88 17.18 -26.64
CA ALA A 527 30.48 17.80 -25.38
C ALA A 527 29.53 16.86 -24.60
N PRO A 528 29.90 16.39 -23.38
CA PRO A 528 29.05 15.48 -22.63
C PRO A 528 27.73 16.17 -22.23
N LEU A 529 26.60 15.52 -22.56
CA LEU A 529 25.26 16.00 -22.26
C LEU A 529 25.11 16.38 -20.77
N LYS A 530 25.09 17.69 -20.50
CA LYS A 530 25.04 18.26 -19.15
C LYS A 530 23.75 17.94 -18.39
N VAL A 531 22.66 17.69 -19.14
CA VAL A 531 21.40 17.16 -18.64
C VAL A 531 21.08 15.89 -19.42
N VAL A 532 20.71 14.82 -18.70
CA VAL A 532 20.35 13.51 -19.26
C VAL A 532 18.83 13.40 -19.31
N PRO A 533 18.18 13.43 -20.49
CA PRO A 533 16.77 13.08 -20.61
C PRO A 533 16.59 11.56 -20.40
N VAL A 534 15.56 11.19 -19.63
CA VAL A 534 15.21 9.80 -19.34
C VAL A 534 13.71 9.63 -19.52
N ASP A 535 13.29 9.04 -20.64
CA ASP A 535 11.89 8.76 -20.89
C ASP A 535 11.51 7.43 -20.21
N ILE A 536 10.50 7.49 -19.34
CA ILE A 536 10.00 6.36 -18.55
C ILE A 536 8.62 5.99 -19.08
N SER A 537 8.44 4.74 -19.52
CA SER A 537 7.13 4.19 -19.88
C SER A 537 6.69 3.17 -18.82
N MET A 538 5.48 3.34 -18.27
CA MET A 538 4.92 2.43 -17.27
C MET A 538 4.15 1.28 -17.93
N ASN A 539 4.55 0.05 -17.62
CA ASN A 539 3.82 -1.16 -17.98
C ASN A 539 3.06 -1.68 -16.76
N ALA A 540 1.83 -2.16 -16.93
CA ALA A 540 0.98 -2.69 -15.86
C ALA A 540 0.62 -4.18 -16.02
N LEU A 541 0.84 -4.76 -17.21
CA LEU A 541 0.59 -6.16 -17.53
C LEU A 541 1.72 -6.70 -18.42
N PRO A 542 2.78 -7.31 -17.84
CA PRO A 542 3.11 -7.33 -16.40
C PRO A 542 3.52 -5.94 -15.88
N LEU A 543 3.57 -5.79 -14.56
CA LEU A 543 3.97 -4.54 -13.90
C LEU A 543 5.47 -4.28 -14.13
N GLY A 544 5.84 -3.08 -14.57
CA GLY A 544 7.23 -2.76 -14.86
C GLY A 544 7.47 -1.34 -15.38
N LEU A 545 8.74 -1.02 -15.60
CA LEU A 545 9.21 0.24 -16.17
C LEU A 545 10.10 -0.05 -17.38
N SER A 546 9.83 0.62 -18.49
CA SER A 546 10.75 0.69 -19.64
C SER A 546 11.41 2.07 -19.64
N LEU A 547 12.74 2.09 -19.57
CA LEU A 547 13.56 3.29 -19.50
C LEU A 547 14.25 3.50 -20.85
N LEU A 548 14.24 4.71 -21.38
CA LEU A 548 14.92 5.09 -22.61
C LEU A 548 15.78 6.33 -22.34
N PHE A 549 17.08 6.28 -22.65
CA PHE A 549 18.02 7.37 -22.36
C PHE A 549 19.24 7.35 -23.31
N PRO A 550 19.80 8.51 -23.69
CA PRO A 550 21.05 8.56 -24.44
C PRO A 550 22.25 8.17 -23.55
N HIS A 551 23.24 7.49 -24.12
CA HIS A 551 24.55 7.30 -23.49
C HIS A 551 25.71 7.96 -24.25
N SER A 552 25.54 8.18 -25.55
CA SER A 552 26.35 9.06 -26.41
C SER A 552 25.42 10.03 -27.16
N ALA A 553 25.96 10.95 -27.95
CA ALA A 553 25.19 11.87 -28.79
C ALA A 553 24.30 11.12 -29.81
N GLU A 554 24.84 10.06 -30.43
CA GLU A 554 24.12 9.26 -31.44
C GLU A 554 23.41 8.02 -30.88
N ASN A 555 23.83 7.51 -29.71
CA ASN A 555 23.41 6.20 -29.22
C ASN A 555 22.47 6.27 -28.01
N ILE A 556 21.30 5.64 -28.17
CA ILE A 556 20.25 5.50 -27.16
C ILE A 556 20.29 4.08 -26.58
N SER A 557 20.13 3.97 -25.26
CA SER A 557 19.93 2.72 -24.55
C SER A 557 18.48 2.58 -24.09
N GLN A 558 17.97 1.35 -24.12
CA GLN A 558 16.71 0.97 -23.49
C GLN A 558 16.97 -0.09 -22.41
N VAL A 559 16.29 0.03 -21.26
CA VAL A 559 16.28 -0.98 -20.19
C VAL A 559 14.84 -1.27 -19.81
N GLU A 560 14.40 -2.52 -19.91
CA GLU A 560 13.06 -2.94 -19.48
C GLU A 560 13.12 -3.83 -18.23
N VAL A 561 12.53 -3.33 -17.14
CA VAL A 561 12.48 -3.97 -15.82
C VAL A 561 11.04 -4.35 -15.49
N HIS A 562 10.76 -5.65 -15.39
CA HIS A 562 9.49 -6.18 -14.91
C HIS A 562 9.61 -6.61 -13.44
N ILE A 563 8.55 -6.37 -12.66
CA ILE A 563 8.49 -6.65 -11.23
C ILE A 563 7.37 -7.67 -11.00
N LEU A 564 7.76 -8.89 -10.64
CA LEU A 564 6.90 -10.02 -10.40
C LEU A 564 6.50 -10.11 -8.91
N ASN A 565 5.68 -11.11 -8.57
CA ASN A 565 5.29 -11.39 -7.20
C ASN A 565 6.53 -11.65 -6.30
N ASN A 566 6.42 -11.31 -5.02
CA ASN A 566 7.55 -11.22 -4.07
C ASN A 566 8.65 -10.22 -4.49
N ALA A 567 8.34 -9.30 -5.41
CA ALA A 567 9.29 -8.33 -5.98
C ALA A 567 10.51 -8.97 -6.65
N GLU A 568 10.34 -10.16 -7.22
CA GLU A 568 11.34 -10.71 -8.13
C GLU A 568 11.44 -9.84 -9.39
N LEU A 569 12.67 -9.43 -9.73
CA LEU A 569 12.93 -8.66 -10.94
C LEU A 569 13.22 -9.56 -12.13
N GLN A 570 12.65 -9.23 -13.28
CA GLN A 570 12.96 -9.82 -14.58
C GLN A 570 13.39 -8.70 -15.54
N ILE A 571 14.58 -8.81 -16.13
CA ILE A 571 15.08 -7.86 -17.12
C ILE A 571 14.83 -8.46 -18.51
N LEU A 572 14.01 -7.82 -19.34
CA LEU A 572 13.66 -8.34 -20.67
C LEU A 572 14.57 -7.83 -21.79
N ALA A 573 14.98 -6.57 -21.70
CA ALA A 573 15.77 -5.92 -22.73
C ALA A 573 16.82 -5.00 -22.11
N VAL A 574 18.05 -5.10 -22.61
CA VAL A 574 19.09 -4.07 -22.46
C VAL A 574 19.72 -3.86 -23.84
N THR A 575 19.39 -2.75 -24.49
CA THR A 575 19.91 -2.41 -25.83
C THR A 575 20.87 -1.23 -25.76
N GLY A 576 21.81 -1.14 -26.71
CA GLY A 576 22.79 -0.06 -26.79
C GLY A 576 24.27 -0.45 -26.86
N GLY A 577 24.62 -1.66 -27.32
CA GLY A 577 25.98 -1.95 -27.81
C GLY A 577 26.86 -2.85 -26.92
N VAL A 578 26.69 -2.84 -25.59
CA VAL A 578 27.31 -3.85 -24.71
C VAL A 578 26.30 -4.92 -24.34
N ALA A 579 26.73 -6.18 -24.33
CA ALA A 579 26.00 -7.29 -23.70
C ALA A 579 26.03 -7.13 -22.17
N ALA A 580 25.27 -6.15 -21.67
CA ALA A 580 25.11 -5.89 -20.26
C ALA A 580 24.34 -7.06 -19.63
N ASP A 581 25.07 -7.90 -18.90
CA ASP A 581 24.54 -9.04 -18.15
C ASP A 581 23.24 -8.67 -17.40
N ALA A 582 22.15 -9.38 -17.75
CA ALA A 582 20.84 -9.16 -17.16
C ALA A 582 20.85 -9.39 -15.64
N ASP A 583 21.69 -10.30 -15.15
CA ASP A 583 21.87 -10.52 -13.71
C ASP A 583 22.63 -9.37 -13.03
N ALA A 584 23.55 -8.71 -13.74
CA ALA A 584 24.21 -7.51 -13.24
C ALA A 584 23.25 -6.32 -13.15
N VAL A 585 22.40 -6.12 -14.17
CA VAL A 585 21.32 -5.11 -14.13
C VAL A 585 20.32 -5.41 -13.01
N LYS A 586 19.87 -6.67 -12.87
CA LYS A 586 19.01 -7.14 -11.78
C LYS A 586 19.60 -6.77 -10.41
N LYS A 587 20.86 -7.15 -10.16
CA LYS A 587 21.56 -6.85 -8.89
C LYS A 587 21.67 -5.35 -8.59
N VAL A 588 21.88 -4.51 -9.62
CA VAL A 588 21.92 -3.04 -9.44
C VAL A 588 20.56 -2.52 -8.97
N VAL A 589 19.45 -2.95 -9.58
CA VAL A 589 18.11 -2.51 -9.17
C VAL A 589 17.71 -3.09 -7.80
N GLU A 590 18.05 -4.34 -7.51
CA GLU A 590 17.77 -4.98 -6.21
C GLU A 590 18.50 -4.32 -5.03
N VAL A 591 19.69 -3.76 -5.25
CA VAL A 591 20.49 -3.09 -4.21
C VAL A 591 20.22 -1.58 -4.14
N ALA A 592 20.15 -0.89 -5.28
CA ALA A 592 19.99 0.56 -5.30
C ALA A 592 18.54 1.02 -5.11
N GLU A 593 17.56 0.21 -5.57
CA GLU A 593 16.13 0.51 -5.62
C GLU A 593 15.83 1.90 -6.26
N ASP A 594 16.66 2.34 -7.21
CA ASP A 594 16.70 3.72 -7.73
C ASP A 594 16.99 3.79 -9.24
N VAL A 595 16.13 4.52 -9.97
CA VAL A 595 16.19 4.64 -11.44
C VAL A 595 17.40 5.45 -11.92
N GLY A 596 17.74 6.55 -11.23
CA GLY A 596 18.86 7.40 -11.61
C GLY A 596 20.21 6.70 -11.47
N ILE A 597 20.39 5.94 -10.39
CA ILE A 597 21.59 5.13 -10.16
C ILE A 597 21.73 4.04 -11.22
N LEU A 598 20.64 3.38 -11.61
CA LEU A 598 20.63 2.42 -12.73
C LEU A 598 21.08 3.08 -14.04
N VAL A 599 20.48 4.22 -14.41
CA VAL A 599 20.77 4.92 -15.67
C VAL A 599 22.25 5.33 -15.77
N GLU A 600 22.82 5.92 -14.71
CA GLU A 600 24.25 6.27 -14.71
C GLU A 600 25.18 5.05 -14.63
N TRP A 601 24.79 3.96 -13.94
CA TRP A 601 25.56 2.72 -13.96
C TRP A 601 25.65 2.12 -15.36
N VAL A 602 24.54 2.10 -16.11
CA VAL A 602 24.53 1.64 -17.52
C VAL A 602 25.35 2.60 -18.39
N ARG A 603 25.16 3.92 -18.29
CA ARG A 603 25.92 4.91 -19.07
C ARG A 603 27.43 4.81 -18.83
N ARG A 604 27.89 4.65 -17.58
CA ARG A 604 29.30 4.44 -17.24
C ARG A 604 29.82 3.10 -17.79
N ARG A 605 29.03 2.02 -17.76
CA ARG A 605 29.38 0.72 -18.37
C ARG A 605 29.53 0.80 -19.90
N MET A 606 28.66 1.54 -20.60
CA MET A 606 28.74 1.70 -22.05
C MET A 606 30.00 2.48 -22.48
N LYS A 607 30.37 3.55 -21.76
CA LYS A 607 31.60 4.33 -22.05
C LYS A 607 32.86 3.49 -21.99
N VAL A 608 33.09 2.78 -20.88
CA VAL A 608 34.27 1.89 -20.72
C VAL A 608 34.30 0.77 -21.76
N GLY A 609 33.12 0.28 -22.19
CA GLY A 609 33.01 -0.68 -23.29
C GLY A 609 33.41 -0.11 -24.66
N ALA A 610 33.09 1.16 -24.93
CA ALA A 610 33.48 1.84 -26.17
C ALA A 610 34.98 2.17 -26.19
N GLU A 611 35.53 2.67 -25.08
CA GLU A 611 36.96 2.94 -24.90
C GLU A 611 37.81 1.67 -25.14
N ALA A 612 37.42 0.56 -24.51
CA ALA A 612 38.10 -0.74 -24.67
C ALA A 612 37.93 -1.37 -26.07
N ALA A 613 36.96 -0.92 -26.88
CA ALA A 613 36.79 -1.35 -28.26
C ALA A 613 37.59 -0.49 -29.25
N GLY A 614 37.80 0.80 -28.94
CA GLY A 614 38.60 1.72 -29.77
C GLY A 614 40.10 1.43 -29.70
N ASP A 615 40.62 1.11 -28.51
CA ASP A 615 42.05 0.84 -28.27
C ASP A 615 42.54 -0.47 -28.95
N GLY A 616 41.61 -1.31 -29.43
CA GLY A 616 41.90 -2.54 -30.18
C GLY A 616 42.20 -2.35 -31.68
N MET A 617 42.40 -1.11 -32.15
CA MET A 617 42.52 -0.81 -33.59
C MET A 617 43.73 0.05 -33.98
N VAL A 618 44.80 0.08 -33.16
CA VAL A 618 46.09 0.74 -33.49
C VAL A 618 47.32 -0.12 -33.10
N GLU A 619 47.54 -1.23 -33.80
CA GLU A 619 48.82 -1.63 -34.43
C GLU A 619 48.66 -2.86 -35.34
#